data_AF-A0A7Y3IAB2-F1
#
_entry.id   AF-A0A7Y3IAB2-F1
#
_cell.length_a   1.000
_cell.length_b   1.000
_cell.length_c   1.000
_cell.angle_alpha   90.00
_cell.angle_beta   90.00
_cell.angle_gamma   90.00
#
_symmetry.space_group_name_H-M   'P 1'
#
loop_
_entity.id
_entity.type
_entity.pdbx_description
1 polymer ?
#
loop_
_entity_poly.entity_id
_entity_poly.type
_entity_poly.pdbx_seq_one_letter_code
_entity_poly.pdbx_strand_id
1 'polypeptide(L)'
;LGHWVHIRDGQIANYQCIVPSTWNAGPRDAQGQPGPYEAALLGTPVADLEQPIEILRTVHSFDPCIACGVHVLDGKGHLRAKVRVL
;
A
#
# COMPACT_ATOMS: atom_id res chain seq x y z
N LEU A 1 -3.50 2.47 -11.43
CA LEU A 1 -2.91 1.12 -11.56
C LEU A 1 -1.93 1.17 -12.71
N GLY A 2 -0.67 0.84 -12.48
CA GLY A 2 0.32 0.72 -13.54
C GLY A 2 1.04 -0.62 -13.47
N HIS A 3 1.26 -1.22 -14.63
CA HIS A 3 2.05 -2.43 -14.81
C HIS A 3 3.21 -2.08 -15.74
N TRP A 4 4.44 -2.33 -15.31
CA TRP A 4 5.66 -2.10 -16.08
C TRP A 4 6.32 -3.44 -16.36
N VAL A 5 6.52 -3.76 -17.63
CA VAL A 5 7.15 -5.01 -18.07
C VAL A 5 8.40 -4.70 -18.87
N HIS A 6 9.49 -5.38 -18.55
CA HIS A 6 10.72 -5.38 -19.33
C HIS A 6 10.92 -6.78 -19.92
N ILE A 7 10.98 -6.88 -21.24
CA ILE A 7 11.13 -8.13 -21.99
C ILE A 7 12.54 -8.21 -22.57
N ARG A 8 13.21 -9.35 -22.39
CA ARG A 8 14.53 -9.65 -22.94
C ARG A 8 14.57 -11.09 -23.45
N ASP A 9 15.11 -11.31 -24.63
CA ASP A 9 15.27 -12.64 -25.25
C ASP A 9 13.95 -13.44 -25.32
N GLY A 10 12.85 -12.74 -25.57
CA GLY A 10 11.50 -13.33 -25.64
C GLY A 10 10.87 -13.69 -24.28
N GLN A 11 11.54 -13.37 -23.16
CA GLN A 11 11.06 -13.65 -21.80
C GLN A 11 10.89 -12.36 -20.98
N ILE A 12 10.05 -12.41 -19.93
CA ILE A 12 9.89 -11.31 -18.98
C ILE A 12 11.14 -11.25 -18.09
N ALA A 13 11.95 -10.21 -18.28
CA ALA A 13 13.12 -9.95 -17.44
C ALA A 13 12.75 -9.21 -16.15
N ASN A 14 11.71 -8.39 -16.16
CA ASN A 14 11.17 -7.73 -14.97
C ASN A 14 9.68 -7.41 -15.14
N TYR A 15 8.91 -7.52 -14.07
CA TYR A 15 7.50 -7.14 -14.04
C TYR A 15 7.18 -6.43 -12.73
N GLN A 16 6.65 -5.22 -12.81
CA GLN A 16 6.38 -4.35 -11.67
C GLN A 16 4.95 -3.85 -11.69
N CYS A 17 4.28 -3.95 -10.55
CA CYS A 17 2.95 -3.39 -10.35
C CYS A 17 3.05 -2.26 -9.33
N ILE A 18 2.54 -1.09 -9.69
CA ILE A 18 2.28 -0.02 -8.72
C ILE A 18 0.77 0.20 -8.74
N VAL A 19 0.10 -0.23 -7.67
CA VAL A 19 -1.36 -0.23 -7.59
C VAL A 19 -1.87 0.96 -6.75
N PRO A 20 -3.17 1.32 -6.84
CA PRO A 20 -3.72 2.46 -6.09
C PRO A 20 -3.49 2.36 -4.57
N SER A 21 -3.74 1.21 -3.95
CA SER A 21 -3.56 1.05 -2.49
C SER A 21 -2.09 1.14 -2.05
N THR A 22 -1.12 0.88 -2.94
CA THR A 22 0.31 1.10 -2.65
C THR A 22 0.61 2.58 -2.44
N TRP A 23 -0.05 3.47 -3.18
CA TRP A 23 0.07 4.92 -3.00
C TRP A 23 -0.62 5.38 -1.72
N ASN A 24 -1.84 4.92 -1.47
CA ASN A 24 -2.67 5.42 -0.37
C ASN A 24 -2.23 4.90 0.99
N ALA A 25 -1.91 3.61 1.07
CA ALA A 25 -1.51 2.90 2.29
C ALA A 25 0.01 2.74 2.42
N GLY A 26 0.78 3.37 1.52
CA GLY A 26 2.23 3.38 1.61
C GLY A 26 2.69 4.00 2.93
N PRO A 27 3.74 3.45 3.57
CA PRO A 27 4.31 4.05 4.78
C PRO A 27 5.01 5.36 4.44
N ARG A 28 5.56 6.03 5.45
CA ARG A 28 6.42 7.19 5.25
C ARG A 28 7.51 6.93 4.24
N ASP A 29 7.75 7.92 3.39
CA ASP A 29 8.83 7.88 2.40
C ASP A 29 10.22 8.01 3.04
N ALA A 30 11.26 8.01 2.21
CA ALA A 30 12.65 8.14 2.65
C ALA A 30 12.96 9.49 3.34
N GLN A 31 12.11 10.50 3.17
CA GLN A 31 12.21 11.80 3.82
C GLN A 31 11.32 11.89 5.08
N GLY A 32 10.59 10.81 5.41
CA GLY A 32 9.68 10.75 6.54
C GLY A 32 8.31 11.37 6.28
N GLN A 33 7.97 11.69 5.02
CA GLN A 33 6.68 12.30 4.69
C GLN A 33 5.55 11.28 4.84
N PRO A 34 4.44 11.64 5.52
CA PRO A 34 3.31 10.73 5.69
C PRO A 34 2.59 10.46 4.37
N GLY A 35 2.16 9.21 4.18
CA GLY A 35 1.28 8.82 3.09
C GLY A 35 -0.16 9.31 3.27
N PRO A 36 -1.04 9.17 2.26
CA PRO A 36 -2.42 9.64 2.32
C PRO A 36 -3.23 9.13 3.52
N TYR A 37 -3.08 7.86 3.90
CA TYR A 37 -3.77 7.32 5.10
C TYR A 37 -3.29 7.99 6.38
N GLU A 38 -1.98 8.09 6.56
CA GLU A 38 -1.39 8.71 7.74
C GLU A 38 -1.81 10.18 7.86
N ALA A 39 -1.77 10.90 6.73
CA ALA A 39 -2.16 12.31 6.67
C ALA A 39 -3.66 12.52 6.94
N ALA A 40 -4.53 11.67 6.37
CA ALA A 40 -5.98 11.79 6.52
C ALA A 40 -6.47 11.53 7.95
N LEU A 41 -5.73 10.76 8.74
CA LEU A 41 -6.08 10.47 10.13
C LEU A 41 -5.65 11.57 11.11
N LEU A 42 -4.73 12.47 10.72
CA LEU A 42 -4.27 13.54 11.59
C LEU A 42 -5.43 14.43 12.04
N GLY A 43 -5.58 14.57 13.36
CA GLY A 43 -6.62 15.41 13.96
C GLY A 43 -8.03 14.81 13.91
N THR A 44 -8.20 13.54 13.50
CA THR A 44 -9.50 12.86 13.55
C THR A 44 -9.96 12.75 15.01
N PRO A 45 -11.11 13.33 15.40
CA PRO A 45 -11.64 13.16 16.74
C PRO A 45 -12.08 11.71 16.93
N VAL A 46 -11.81 11.14 18.11
CA VAL A 46 -12.21 9.79 18.48
C VAL A 46 -13.00 9.87 19.78
N ALA A 47 -14.29 9.55 19.72
CA ALA A 47 -15.17 9.64 20.88
C ALA A 47 -14.92 8.53 21.90
N ASP A 48 -14.66 7.31 21.43
CA ASP A 48 -14.34 6.13 22.25
C ASP A 48 -13.10 5.43 21.71
N LEU A 49 -12.04 5.35 22.52
CA LEU A 49 -10.78 4.71 22.13
C LEU A 49 -10.89 3.18 22.03
N GLU A 50 -11.82 2.56 22.76
CA GLU A 50 -12.08 1.12 22.64
C GLU A 50 -12.84 0.77 21.35
N GLN A 51 -13.52 1.77 20.76
CA GLN A 51 -14.31 1.64 19.54
C GLN A 51 -14.05 2.79 18.55
N PRO A 52 -12.85 2.85 17.91
CA PRO A 52 -12.43 3.98 17.08
C PRO A 52 -13.09 3.97 15.69
N ILE A 53 -14.42 4.12 15.65
CA ILE A 53 -15.23 4.05 14.42
C ILE A 53 -14.88 5.15 13.42
N GLU A 54 -14.38 6.29 13.90
CA GLU A 54 -13.99 7.44 13.08
C GLU A 54 -12.74 7.12 12.27
N ILE A 55 -11.79 6.39 12.87
CA ILE A 55 -10.60 5.90 12.16
C ILE A 55 -11.03 4.95 11.04
N LEU A 56 -11.91 3.99 11.36
CA LEU A 56 -12.42 3.02 10.38
C LEU A 56 -13.17 3.74 9.25
N ARG A 57 -13.99 4.74 9.56
CA ARG A 57 -14.72 5.52 8.56
C ARG A 57 -13.78 6.22 7.58
N THR A 58 -12.74 6.88 8.09
CA THR A 58 -11.75 7.58 7.26
C THR A 58 -10.93 6.60 6.42
N VAL A 59 -10.49 5.47 6.97
CA VAL A 59 -9.70 4.49 6.19
C VAL A 59 -10.57 3.79 5.14
N HIS A 60 -11.79 3.38 5.50
CA HIS A 60 -12.71 2.71 4.56
C HIS A 60 -13.16 3.62 3.41
N SER A 61 -13.15 4.95 3.56
CA SER A 61 -13.47 5.85 2.43
C SER A 61 -12.45 5.78 1.29
N PHE A 62 -11.27 5.18 1.52
CA PHE A 62 -10.27 4.94 0.48
C PHE A 62 -10.39 3.54 -0.16
N ASP A 63 -11.37 2.73 0.21
CA ASP A 63 -11.58 1.37 -0.30
C ASP A 63 -10.28 0.50 -0.28
N PRO A 64 -9.74 0.20 0.91
CA PRO A 64 -8.45 -0.48 1.05
C PRO A 64 -8.49 -1.91 0.49
N CYS A 65 -7.77 -2.15 -0.61
CA CYS A 65 -7.45 -3.50 -1.09
C CYS A 65 -6.02 -3.90 -0.68
N ILE A 66 -5.85 -4.58 0.46
CA ILE A 66 -4.52 -4.96 0.99
C ILE A 66 -3.83 -6.03 0.12
N ALA A 67 -4.59 -6.98 -0.43
CA ALA A 67 -4.06 -7.92 -1.42
C ALA A 67 -3.48 -7.19 -2.64
N CYS A 68 -4.17 -6.13 -3.08
CA CYS A 68 -3.69 -5.27 -4.14
C CYS A 68 -2.47 -4.47 -3.70
N GLY A 69 -2.40 -3.91 -2.49
CA GLY A 69 -1.33 -3.01 -2.05
C GLY A 69 0.03 -3.68 -1.81
N VAL A 70 0.04 -4.97 -1.45
CA VAL A 70 1.27 -5.69 -1.09
C VAL A 70 1.74 -6.63 -2.19
N HIS A 71 0.85 -7.37 -2.86
CA HIS A 71 1.09 -8.35 -3.96
C HIS A 71 2.20 -9.41 -3.76
N VAL A 72 3.07 -9.30 -2.75
CA VAL A 72 4.32 -10.06 -2.62
C VAL A 72 4.55 -10.69 -1.24
N LEU A 73 3.69 -10.44 -0.26
CA LEU A 73 3.75 -11.10 1.05
C LEU A 73 2.47 -11.92 1.25
N ASP A 74 2.61 -13.13 1.79
CA ASP A 74 1.45 -13.87 2.27
C ASP A 74 1.02 -13.40 3.67
N GLY A 75 -0.14 -13.89 4.15
CA GLY A 75 -0.67 -13.54 5.46
C GLY A 75 0.18 -13.98 6.66
N LYS A 76 1.29 -14.71 6.44
CA LYS A 76 2.29 -15.08 7.46
C LYS A 76 3.56 -14.24 7.36
N GLY A 77 3.59 -13.25 6.46
CA GLY A 77 4.75 -12.40 6.22
C GLY A 77 5.83 -13.05 5.37
N HIS A 78 5.58 -14.20 4.72
CA HIS A 78 6.56 -14.76 3.81
C HIS A 78 6.56 -14.01 2.48
N LEU A 79 7.75 -13.66 2.03
CA LEU A 79 7.97 -13.04 0.74
C LEU A 79 7.70 -14.06 -0.38
N ARG A 80 6.62 -13.86 -1.13
CA ARG A 80 6.21 -14.65 -2.30
C ARG A 80 6.91 -14.18 -3.57
N ALA A 81 7.32 -12.91 -3.65
CA ALA A 81 8.13 -12.39 -4.74
C ALA A 81 9.00 -11.22 -4.28
N LYS A 82 10.26 -11.15 -4.73
CA LYS A 82 11.18 -10.04 -4.41
C LYS A 82 11.37 -9.16 -5.63
N VAL A 83 10.90 -7.92 -5.52
CA VAL A 83 11.11 -6.86 -6.48
C VAL A 83 12.32 -6.04 -6.06
N ARG A 84 13.25 -5.77 -6.99
CA ARG A 84 14.36 -4.84 -6.76
C ARG A 84 14.35 -3.79 -7.87
N VAL A 85 14.33 -2.52 -7.46
CA VAL A 85 14.52 -1.36 -8.34
C VAL A 85 16.01 -1.02 -8.32
N LEU A 86 16.59 -0.76 -9.50
CA LEU A 86 17.93 -0.20 -9.66
C LEU A 86 17.84 1.33 -9.69
#